data_AF-A0AAD2MJJ9-F1
#
_entry.id   AF-A0AAD2MJJ9-F1
#
_cell.length_a   1.000
_cell.length_b   1.000
_cell.length_c   1.000
_cell.angle_alpha   90.00
_cell.angle_beta   90.00
_cell.angle_gamma   90.00
#
_symmetry.space_group_name_H-M   'P 1'
#
loop_
_entity.id
_entity.type
_entity.pdbx_description
1 polymer ?
#
loop_
_entity_poly.entity_id
_entity_poly.type
_entity_poly.pdbx_seq_one_letter_code
_entity_poly.pdbx_strand_id
1 'polypeptide(L)'
;INEAPTFQNKQVQTQSRVRESIGFLIYDKNTIQCKRTYDLLRNYFLLTNPSELNIQNQKVVATDVASGGQVDYDDDGRLIYQLTILFEKEM
;
A
#
# COMPACT_ATOMS: atom_id res chain seq x y z
N ILE A 1 18.16 36.59 34.19
CA ILE A 1 17.80 35.17 34.41
C ILE A 1 17.72 34.56 33.02
N ASN A 2 18.71 33.74 32.64
CA ASN A 2 18.74 33.06 31.34
C ASN A 2 18.02 31.72 31.51
N GLU A 3 16.76 31.66 31.09
CA GLU A 3 16.05 30.38 31.01
C GLU A 3 16.62 29.59 29.82
N ALA A 4 17.20 28.43 30.10
CA ALA A 4 17.57 27.50 29.05
C ALA A 4 16.30 27.07 28.30
N PRO A 5 16.33 26.97 26.95
CA PRO A 5 15.17 26.51 26.21
C PRO A 5 14.79 25.11 26.69
N THR A 6 13.59 24.99 27.26
CA THR A 6 13.01 23.70 27.61
C THR A 6 12.64 23.01 26.30
N PHE A 7 13.46 22.07 25.87
CA PHE A 7 13.10 21.16 24.80
C PHE A 7 11.86 20.37 25.26
N GLN A 8 10.70 20.68 24.68
CA GLN A 8 9.48 19.92 24.90
C GLN A 8 9.67 18.52 24.30
N ASN A 9 10.07 17.56 25.14
CA ASN A 9 10.12 16.12 24.80
C ASN A 9 8.77 15.53 24.36
N LYS A 10 7.70 16.33 24.24
CA LYS A 10 6.35 15.89 23.89
C LYS A 10 6.07 15.81 22.39
N GLN A 11 6.99 16.22 21.52
CA GLN A 11 6.71 16.25 20.07
C GLN A 11 7.27 15.06 19.27
N VAL A 12 7.99 14.13 19.90
CA VAL A 12 8.55 12.94 19.24
C VAL A 12 7.71 11.67 19.48
N GLN A 13 6.74 11.71 20.39
CA GLN A 13 5.81 10.61 20.66
C GLN A 13 4.39 11.03 20.30
N THR A 14 3.91 10.69 19.09
CA THR A 14 2.47 10.41 18.77
C THR A 14 2.22 10.40 17.24
N GLN A 15 3.01 9.67 16.46
CA GLN A 15 2.40 8.97 15.33
C GLN A 15 2.18 7.55 15.78
N SER A 16 1.03 7.32 16.43
CA SER A 16 0.53 5.97 16.72
C SER A 16 0.25 5.19 15.44
N ARG A 17 0.22 5.88 14.30
CA ARG A 17 -0.06 5.31 12.99
C ARG A 17 0.96 5.76 11.95
N VAL A 18 1.44 4.80 11.17
CA VAL A 18 2.39 4.99 10.08
C VAL A 18 1.69 4.67 8.77
N ARG A 19 1.92 5.48 7.74
CA ARG A 19 1.42 5.24 6.38
C ARG A 19 2.53 4.72 5.49
N GLU A 20 2.23 3.66 4.75
CA GLU A 20 3.15 3.02 3.81
C GLU A 20 2.44 2.70 2.50
N SER A 21 3.20 2.41 1.45
CA SER A 21 2.68 2.00 0.16
C SER A 21 3.41 0.79 -0.38
N ILE A 22 2.69 -0.12 -1.03
CA ILE A 22 3.26 -1.23 -1.79
C ILE A 22 2.80 -1.11 -3.24
N GLY A 23 3.75 -1.15 -4.17
CA GLY A 23 3.50 -1.20 -5.60
C GLY A 23 3.60 -2.63 -6.12
N PHE A 24 2.63 -3.03 -6.92
CA PHE A 24 2.61 -4.29 -7.66
C PHE A 24 2.71 -4.00 -9.15
N LEU A 25 3.62 -4.71 -9.82
CA LEU A 25 3.69 -4.78 -11.27
C LEU A 25 3.19 -6.16 -11.70
N ILE A 26 2.12 -6.20 -12.48
CA ILE A 26 1.44 -7.43 -12.90
C ILE A 26 1.55 -7.50 -14.41
N TYR A 27 2.24 -8.51 -14.93
CA TYR A 27 2.48 -8.61 -16.36
C TYR A 27 2.39 -10.05 -16.86
N ASP A 28 1.71 -10.24 -17.99
CA ASP A 28 1.50 -11.57 -18.60
C ASP A 28 1.27 -11.44 -20.11
N LYS A 29 1.68 -12.46 -20.88
CA LYS A 29 1.38 -12.55 -22.33
C LYS A 29 -0.10 -12.85 -22.56
N ASN A 30 -0.74 -13.56 -21.64
CA ASN A 30 -2.18 -13.79 -21.67
C ASN A 30 -2.91 -12.58 -21.08
N THR A 31 -3.44 -11.72 -21.94
CA THR A 31 -4.10 -10.47 -21.55
C THR A 31 -5.31 -10.67 -20.63
N ILE A 32 -6.08 -11.74 -20.83
CA ILE A 32 -7.24 -12.09 -20.00
C ILE A 32 -6.77 -12.48 -18.59
N GLN A 33 -5.74 -13.34 -18.51
CA GLN A 33 -5.19 -13.75 -17.23
C GLN A 33 -4.55 -12.57 -16.49
N CYS A 34 -3.84 -11.70 -17.21
CA CYS A 34 -3.22 -10.49 -16.65
C CYS A 34 -4.26 -9.60 -15.97
N LYS A 35 -5.33 -9.25 -16.70
CA LYS A 35 -6.44 -8.46 -16.17
C LYS A 35 -7.10 -9.15 -14.98
N ARG A 36 -7.33 -10.46 -15.07
CA ARG A 36 -7.94 -11.23 -13.97
C ARG A 36 -7.09 -11.18 -12.70
N THR A 37 -5.77 -11.34 -12.81
CA THR A 37 -4.85 -11.22 -11.67
C THR A 37 -4.89 -9.82 -11.07
N TYR A 38 -4.86 -8.78 -11.90
CA TYR A 38 -5.00 -7.39 -11.45
C TYR A 38 -6.32 -7.17 -10.69
N ASP A 39 -7.46 -7.60 -11.27
CA ASP A 39 -8.77 -7.42 -10.65
C ASP A 39 -8.87 -8.20 -9.33
N LEU A 40 -8.34 -9.43 -9.26
CA LEU A 40 -8.32 -10.23 -8.03
C LEU A 40 -7.52 -9.53 -6.92
N LEU A 41 -6.33 -9.04 -7.23
CA LEU A 41 -5.49 -8.37 -6.24
C LEU A 41 -6.10 -7.04 -5.78
N ARG A 42 -6.60 -6.23 -6.72
CA ARG A 42 -7.32 -4.99 -6.42
C ARG A 42 -8.53 -5.25 -5.52
N ASN A 43 -9.34 -6.24 -5.85
CA ASN A 43 -10.53 -6.56 -5.08
C ASN A 43 -10.20 -7.14 -3.71
N TYR A 44 -9.12 -7.91 -3.57
CA TYR A 44 -8.64 -8.36 -2.28
C TYR A 44 -8.41 -7.17 -1.33
N PHE A 45 -7.68 -6.14 -1.75
CA PHE A 45 -7.42 -4.98 -0.89
C PHE A 45 -8.60 -4.01 -0.72
N LEU A 46 -9.57 -4.02 -1.63
CA LEU A 46 -10.79 -3.19 -1.51
C LEU A 46 -11.88 -3.84 -0.64
N LEU A 47 -11.95 -5.16 -0.60
CA LEU A 47 -13.05 -5.89 0.02
C LEU A 47 -12.66 -6.58 1.33
N THR A 48 -11.38 -6.91 1.52
CA THR A 48 -10.91 -7.51 2.77
C THR A 48 -10.83 -6.44 3.85
N ASN A 49 -11.37 -6.74 5.03
CA ASN A 49 -11.23 -5.84 6.16
C ASN A 49 -9.73 -5.69 6.50
N PRO A 50 -9.22 -4.47 6.75
CA PRO A 50 -7.80 -4.27 7.03
C PRO A 50 -7.25 -5.14 8.17
N SER A 51 -8.06 -5.41 9.21
CA SER A 51 -7.68 -6.28 10.33
C SER A 51 -7.49 -7.76 9.97
N GLU A 52 -8.00 -8.21 8.82
CA GLU A 52 -7.83 -9.57 8.29
C GLU A 52 -6.56 -9.71 7.43
N LEU A 53 -5.92 -8.59 7.08
CA LEU A 53 -4.64 -8.60 6.35
C LEU A 53 -3.53 -9.01 7.32
N ASN A 54 -3.09 -10.26 7.19
CA ASN A 54 -2.04 -10.82 8.04
C ASN A 54 -0.65 -10.35 7.57
N ILE A 55 -0.18 -9.22 8.11
CA ILE A 55 1.19 -8.75 7.97
C ILE A 55 1.89 -8.94 9.31
N GLN A 56 2.98 -9.73 9.32
CA GLN A 56 3.68 -10.05 10.57
C GLN A 56 4.12 -8.79 11.32
N ASN A 57 3.81 -8.76 12.63
CA ASN A 57 4.16 -7.68 13.56
C ASN A 57 3.59 -6.30 13.17
N GLN A 58 2.53 -6.25 12.36
CA GLN A 58 1.90 -5.00 11.95
C GLN A 58 0.38 -5.12 12.06
N LYS A 59 -0.24 -4.18 12.76
CA LYS A 59 -1.70 -4.08 12.82
C LYS A 59 -2.17 -3.09 11.76
N VAL A 60 -2.60 -3.60 10.62
CA VAL A 60 -3.18 -2.77 9.55
C VAL A 60 -4.58 -2.32 9.99
N VAL A 61 -4.81 -1.01 9.93
CA VAL A 61 -6.07 -0.38 10.35
C VAL A 61 -6.84 0.26 9.19
N ALA A 62 -6.18 0.54 8.08
CA ALA A 62 -6.81 1.00 6.85
C ALA A 62 -6.01 0.55 5.62
N THR A 63 -6.72 0.31 4.53
CA THR A 63 -6.16 0.08 3.19
C THR A 63 -6.92 0.86 2.15
N ASP A 64 -6.22 1.37 1.16
CA ASP A 64 -6.81 2.04 0.01
C ASP A 64 -6.01 1.77 -1.27
N VAL A 65 -6.67 1.85 -2.42
CA VAL A 65 -6.02 1.78 -3.73
C VAL A 65 -5.56 3.18 -4.11
N ALA A 66 -4.27 3.46 -3.96
CA ALA A 66 -3.66 4.74 -4.31
C ALA A 66 -3.70 5.01 -5.82
N SER A 67 -3.40 3.98 -6.60
CA SER A 67 -3.42 4.01 -8.05
C SER A 67 -3.61 2.61 -8.61
N GLY A 68 -4.18 2.51 -9.80
CA GLY A 68 -4.33 1.23 -10.46
C GLY A 68 -4.75 1.39 -11.93
N GLY A 69 -4.23 0.53 -12.80
CA GLY A 69 -4.64 0.51 -14.20
C GLY A 69 -3.68 -0.24 -15.11
N GLN A 70 -4.11 -0.41 -16.35
CA GLN A 70 -3.23 -0.83 -17.43
C GLN A 70 -2.25 0.31 -17.70
N VAL A 71 -0.96 -0.02 -17.83
CA VAL A 71 0.08 0.95 -18.10
C VAL A 71 0.54 0.85 -19.55
N ASP A 72 0.99 -0.33 -19.98
CA ASP A 72 1.53 -0.53 -21.33
C ASP A 72 1.68 -2.04 -21.66
N TYR A 73 2.42 -2.36 -22.71
CA TYR A 73 3.07 -3.64 -22.97
C TYR A 73 4.59 -3.53 -22.79
N ASP A 74 5.26 -4.60 -22.40
CA ASP A 74 6.73 -4.64 -22.41
C ASP A 74 7.31 -5.05 -23.77
N ASP A 75 8.64 -5.07 -23.86
CA ASP A 75 9.39 -5.45 -25.08
C ASP A 75 9.07 -6.90 -25.57
N ASP A 76 8.56 -7.76 -24.68
CA ASP A 76 8.14 -9.12 -24.99
C ASP A 76 6.66 -9.23 -25.38
N GLY A 77 5.94 -8.10 -25.43
CA GLY A 77 4.51 -8.02 -25.71
C GLY A 77 3.62 -8.49 -24.56
N ARG A 78 4.12 -8.53 -23.30
CA ARG A 78 3.30 -8.81 -22.12
C ARG A 78 2.51 -7.57 -21.75
N LEU A 79 1.21 -7.71 -21.54
CA LEU A 79 0.37 -6.64 -21.00
C LEU A 79 0.80 -6.34 -19.57
N ILE A 80 0.88 -5.06 -19.20
CA ILE A 80 1.31 -4.60 -17.88
C ILE A 80 0.17 -3.84 -17.20
N TYR A 81 -0.15 -4.26 -15.98
CA TYR A 81 -0.92 -3.48 -15.01
C TYR A 81 -0.03 -3.04 -13.85
N GLN A 82 -0.31 -1.85 -13.32
CA GLN A 82 0.24 -1.37 -12.06
C GLN A 82 -0.87 -1.23 -11.04
N LEU A 83 -0.58 -1.57 -9.78
CA LEU A 83 -1.46 -1.36 -8.65
C LEU A 83 -0.63 -0.86 -7.46
N THR A 84 -1.03 0.26 -6.87
CA THR A 84 -0.41 0.78 -5.64
C THR A 84 -1.42 0.73 -4.52
N ILE A 85 -1.08 0.08 -3.42
CA ILE A 85 -1.90 0.00 -2.23
C ILE A 85 -1.27 0.86 -1.14
N LEU A 86 -2.07 1.70 -0.50
CA LEU A 86 -1.72 2.43 0.71
C LEU A 86 -2.20 1.65 1.93
N PHE A 87 -1.35 1.59 2.95
CA PHE A 87 -1.67 0.96 4.24
C PHE A 87 -1.44 1.97 5.35
N GLU A 88 -2.34 1.99 6.33
CA GLU A 88 -2.13 2.64 7.61
C GLU A 88 -1.99 1.55 8.68
N LYS A 89 -0.91 1.59 9.46
CA LYS A 89 -0.61 0.59 10.50
C LYS A 89 -0.37 1.23 11.85
N GLU A 90 -0.81 0.56 12.92
CA GLU A 90 -0.47 0.93 14.30
C GLU A 90 0.90 0.36 14.71
N MET A 91 1.70 1.16 15.40
CA MET A 91 3.04 0.82 15.94
C MET A 91 2.98 0.43 17.40
#